data_AF-A0A2E5IXA3-F1
#
_entry.id   AF-A0A2E5IXA3-F1
#
_cell.length_a   1.000
_cell.length_b   1.000
_cell.length_c   1.000
_cell.angle_alpha   90.00
_cell.angle_beta   90.00
_cell.angle_gamma   90.00
#
_symmetry.space_group_name_H-M   'P 1'
#
loop_
_entity.id
_entity.type
_entity.pdbx_description
1 polymer ?
#
loop_
_entity_poly.entity_id
_entity_poly.type
_entity_poly.pdbx_seq_one_letter_code
_entity_poly.pdbx_strand_id
1 'polypeptide(L)'
;MNKIWILILTAVLSFNAQAADKKGEKAKGNPNYAKLIAELKLTAEQKPKFQALQKEQKAFMAKQKKRSAAEKKEAGRPFYKARNAKLKELFTEEQMATWKAYQAKQRAAREKKAKEKK
;
A
#
# COMPACT_ATOMS: atom_id res chain seq x y z
N MET A 1 -54.37 23.08 -15.17
CA MET A 1 -54.07 23.61 -13.81
C MET A 1 -53.54 22.42 -13.02
N ASN A 2 -52.31 22.32 -12.53
CA ASN A 2 -51.35 23.32 -12.04
C ASN A 2 -49.92 23.05 -12.52
N LYS A 3 -49.16 24.14 -12.56
CA LYS A 3 -47.76 24.27 -12.98
C LYS A 3 -46.88 23.97 -11.76
N ILE A 4 -45.93 23.04 -11.86
CA ILE A 4 -44.81 22.97 -10.90
C ILE A 4 -43.53 23.18 -11.70
N TRP A 5 -42.83 24.22 -11.26
CA TRP A 5 -41.61 24.77 -11.81
C TRP A 5 -40.40 23.87 -11.50
N ILE A 6 -39.54 23.76 -12.52
CA ILE A 6 -38.06 23.75 -12.51
C ILE A 6 -37.40 23.71 -11.12
N LEU A 7 -36.42 22.80 -10.95
CA LEU A 7 -35.03 23.16 -10.61
C LEU A 7 -34.12 21.94 -10.84
N ILE A 8 -33.32 22.00 -11.92
CA ILE A 8 -32.14 21.17 -12.11
C ILE A 8 -31.11 21.64 -11.08
N LEU A 9 -30.68 20.75 -10.19
CA LEU A 9 -29.48 20.96 -9.37
C LEU A 9 -28.46 19.88 -9.75
N THR A 10 -27.56 20.22 -10.67
CA THR A 10 -26.34 19.47 -10.93
C THR A 10 -25.40 19.61 -9.74
N ALA A 11 -25.50 18.68 -8.79
CA ALA A 11 -24.43 18.46 -7.83
C ALA A 11 -23.38 17.55 -8.50
N VAL A 12 -22.44 18.18 -9.22
CA VAL A 12 -21.12 17.56 -9.41
C VAL A 12 -20.54 17.44 -8.01
N LEU A 13 -20.60 16.24 -7.44
CA LEU A 13 -19.83 15.89 -6.25
C LEU A 13 -18.35 15.87 -6.64
N SER A 14 -17.75 17.06 -6.66
CA SER A 14 -16.34 17.24 -6.40
C SER A 14 -16.05 16.53 -5.07
N PHE A 15 -15.38 15.38 -5.16
CA PHE A 15 -14.86 14.69 -3.99
C PHE A 15 -13.90 15.64 -3.31
N ASN A 16 -14.44 16.24 -2.26
CA ASN A 16 -13.85 17.25 -1.43
C ASN A 16 -12.50 16.76 -0.91
N ALA A 17 -11.48 17.57 -1.18
CA ALA A 17 -10.40 17.80 -0.24
C ALA A 17 -11.02 18.31 1.08
N GLN A 18 -11.41 17.38 1.95
CA GLN A 18 -11.78 17.68 3.33
C GLN A 18 -10.96 16.77 4.23
N ALA A 19 -9.69 17.12 4.34
CA ALA A 19 -8.78 16.62 5.37
C ALA A 19 -8.48 17.77 6.32
N ALA A 20 -9.52 18.28 6.97
CA ALA A 20 -9.41 19.14 8.15
C ALA A 20 -10.45 18.66 9.16
N ASP A 21 -10.00 18.48 10.40
CA ASP A 21 -10.75 18.13 11.60
C ASP A 21 -11.24 16.69 11.79
N LYS A 22 -10.31 15.82 12.22
CA LYS A 22 -10.55 14.99 13.41
C LYS A 22 -9.33 15.02 14.34
N LYS A 23 -9.48 15.72 15.46
CA LYS A 23 -8.65 15.59 16.68
C LYS A 23 -8.44 14.11 17.03
N GLY A 24 -7.18 13.69 17.12
CA GLY A 24 -6.75 12.65 18.05
C GLY A 24 -6.83 11.18 17.61
N GLU A 25 -7.11 10.84 16.35
CA GLU A 25 -6.88 9.46 15.92
C GLU A 25 -5.38 9.30 15.64
N LYS A 26 -4.60 8.82 16.63
CA LYS A 26 -3.21 8.37 16.41
C LYS A 26 -3.23 7.56 15.13
N ALA A 27 -2.55 8.02 14.09
CA ALA A 27 -2.51 7.32 12.81
C ALA A 27 -2.19 5.85 13.11
N LYS A 28 -3.19 4.96 12.94
CA LYS A 28 -3.09 3.50 13.18
C LYS A 28 -2.21 2.83 12.12
N GLY A 29 -1.12 3.49 11.73
CA GLY A 29 -0.15 3.07 10.75
C GLY A 29 1.14 2.65 11.44
N ASN A 30 1.82 1.66 10.85
CA ASN A 30 3.17 1.31 11.27
C ASN A 30 4.09 2.54 11.05
N PRO A 31 4.67 3.14 12.11
CA PRO A 31 5.46 4.37 11.98
C PRO A 31 6.68 4.19 11.07
N ASN A 32 7.25 2.98 11.02
CA ASN A 32 8.37 2.67 10.13
C ASN A 32 7.94 2.66 8.65
N TYR A 33 6.69 2.32 8.37
CA TYR A 33 6.15 2.38 7.02
C TYR A 33 5.85 3.83 6.61
N ALA A 34 5.31 4.65 7.51
CA ALA A 34 5.11 6.08 7.22
C ALA A 34 6.44 6.78 6.89
N LYS A 35 7.50 6.50 7.65
CA LYS A 35 8.87 6.98 7.37
C LYS A 35 9.36 6.55 6.00
N LEU A 36 9.22 5.27 5.65
CA LEU A 36 9.58 4.77 4.31
C LEU A 36 8.88 5.53 3.18
N ILE A 37 7.58 5.80 3.32
CA ILE A 37 6.82 6.49 2.27
C ILE A 37 7.32 7.92 2.08
N ALA A 38 7.70 8.60 3.16
CA ALA A 38 8.33 9.91 3.09
C ALA A 38 9.73 9.84 2.43
N GLU A 39 10.54 8.84 2.79
CA GLU A 39 11.88 8.62 2.23
C GLU A 39 11.87 8.26 0.74
N LEU A 40 10.86 7.52 0.27
CA LEU A 40 10.71 7.15 -1.13
C LEU A 40 10.40 8.35 -2.03
N LYS A 41 9.94 9.49 -1.48
CA LYS A 41 9.62 10.71 -2.23
C LYS A 41 8.86 10.42 -3.53
N LEU A 42 7.84 9.57 -3.47
CA LEU A 42 7.09 9.13 -4.64
C LEU A 42 6.42 10.33 -5.33
N THR A 43 6.56 10.41 -6.65
CA THR A 43 5.87 11.44 -7.43
C THR A 43 4.36 11.27 -7.39
N ALA A 44 3.63 12.31 -7.80
CA ALA A 44 2.16 12.27 -7.90
C ALA A 44 1.67 11.12 -8.80
N GLU A 45 2.43 10.78 -9.84
CA GLU A 45 2.12 9.66 -10.75
C GLU A 45 2.51 8.29 -10.19
N GLN A 46 3.60 8.22 -9.43
CA GLN A 46 4.07 6.97 -8.84
C GLN A 46 3.18 6.53 -7.67
N LYS A 47 2.71 7.49 -6.86
CA LYS A 47 1.94 7.24 -5.64
C LYS A 47 0.68 6.38 -5.85
N PRO A 48 -0.22 6.65 -6.81
CA PRO A 48 -1.39 5.81 -7.03
C PRO A 48 -1.02 4.40 -7.54
N LYS A 49 -0.03 4.28 -8.43
CA LYS A 49 0.48 2.98 -8.91
C LYS A 49 1.06 2.15 -7.76
N PHE A 50 1.83 2.80 -6.89
CA PHE A 50 2.39 2.14 -5.71
C PHE A 50 1.29 1.69 -4.73
N GLN A 51 0.30 2.53 -4.47
CA GLN A 51 -0.84 2.18 -3.62
C GLN A 51 -1.64 0.98 -4.19
N ALA A 52 -1.80 0.90 -5.50
CA ALA A 52 -2.42 -0.26 -6.16
C ALA A 52 -1.62 -1.55 -5.90
N LEU A 53 -0.29 -1.52 -6.03
CA LEU A 53 0.58 -2.66 -5.70
C LEU A 53 0.47 -3.10 -4.23
N GLN A 54 0.26 -2.16 -3.31
CA GLN A 54 0.05 -2.50 -1.89
C GLN A 54 -1.31 -3.14 -1.66
N LYS A 55 -2.35 -2.70 -2.36
CA LYS A 55 -3.67 -3.35 -2.32
C LYS A 55 -3.60 -4.77 -2.88
N GLU A 56 -2.95 -4.97 -4.03
CA GLU A 56 -2.68 -6.30 -4.61
C GLU A 56 -1.98 -7.21 -3.60
N GLN A 57 -0.91 -6.71 -2.97
CA GLN A 57 -0.18 -7.47 -1.96
C GLN A 57 -1.04 -7.83 -0.75
N LYS A 58 -1.85 -6.89 -0.24
CA LYS A 58 -2.76 -7.15 0.89
C LYS A 58 -3.78 -8.23 0.54
N ALA A 59 -4.38 -8.17 -0.65
CA ALA A 59 -5.32 -9.18 -1.13
C ALA A 59 -4.65 -10.54 -1.29
N PHE A 60 -3.44 -10.57 -1.86
CA PHE A 60 -2.67 -11.80 -2.00
C PHE A 60 -2.32 -12.42 -0.63
N MET A 61 -1.88 -11.61 0.33
CA MET A 61 -1.61 -12.07 1.70
C MET A 61 -2.87 -12.59 2.40
N ALA A 62 -4.03 -11.95 2.20
CA ALA A 62 -5.29 -12.45 2.74
C ALA A 62 -5.65 -13.84 2.17
N LYS A 63 -5.46 -14.06 0.86
CA LYS A 63 -5.63 -15.38 0.24
C LYS A 63 -4.63 -16.40 0.79
N GLN A 64 -3.37 -15.99 0.96
CA GLN A 64 -2.32 -16.85 1.50
C GLN A 64 -2.64 -17.35 2.91
N LYS A 65 -3.35 -16.60 3.76
CA LYS A 65 -3.70 -17.07 5.12
C LYS A 65 -4.46 -18.41 5.14
N LYS A 66 -5.24 -18.69 4.09
CA LYS A 66 -6.06 -19.91 3.97
C LYS A 66 -5.30 -21.11 3.39
N ARG A 67 -4.06 -20.92 2.93
CA ARG A 67 -3.27 -21.95 2.23
C ARG A 67 -2.30 -22.67 3.15
N SER A 68 -1.96 -23.91 2.80
CA SER A 68 -0.87 -24.67 3.39
C SER A 68 0.50 -24.04 3.11
N ALA A 69 1.55 -24.51 3.79
CA ALA A 69 2.91 -24.02 3.58
C ALA A 69 3.43 -24.27 2.15
N ALA A 70 3.10 -25.43 1.57
CA ALA A 70 3.49 -25.79 0.20
C ALA A 70 2.81 -24.87 -0.82
N GLU A 71 1.49 -24.73 -0.75
CA GLU A 71 0.74 -23.85 -1.65
C GLU A 71 1.14 -22.38 -1.51
N LYS A 72 1.52 -21.94 -0.29
CA LYS A 72 2.07 -20.60 -0.07
C LYS A 72 3.35 -20.37 -0.86
N LYS A 73 4.24 -21.36 -0.89
CA LYS A 73 5.52 -21.30 -1.61
C LYS A 73 5.29 -21.26 -3.12
N GLU A 74 4.43 -22.14 -3.62
CA GLU A 74 4.09 -22.22 -5.04
C GLU A 74 3.40 -20.95 -5.56
N ALA A 75 2.35 -20.49 -4.89
CA ALA A 75 1.64 -19.27 -5.29
C ALA A 75 2.45 -17.99 -5.01
N GLY A 76 3.34 -18.03 -4.02
CA GLY A 76 4.22 -16.91 -3.63
C GLY A 76 5.28 -16.62 -4.69
N ARG A 77 5.94 -17.68 -5.20
CA ARG A 77 6.84 -17.73 -6.36
C ARG A 77 6.58 -16.62 -7.39
N PRO A 78 5.55 -16.82 -8.22
CA PRO A 78 5.24 -15.97 -9.36
C PRO A 78 4.75 -14.58 -8.93
N PHE A 79 3.96 -14.49 -7.86
CA PHE A 79 3.43 -13.21 -7.37
C PHE A 79 4.55 -12.23 -7.01
N TYR A 80 5.54 -12.67 -6.22
CA TYR A 80 6.63 -11.79 -5.80
C TYR A 80 7.55 -11.43 -6.96
N LYS A 81 7.77 -12.33 -7.93
CA LYS A 81 8.52 -12.02 -9.15
C LYS A 81 7.84 -10.92 -9.95
N ALA A 82 6.54 -11.05 -10.21
CA ALA A 82 5.75 -10.06 -10.95
C ALA A 82 5.71 -8.71 -10.22
N ARG A 83 5.45 -8.72 -8.90
CA ARG A 83 5.45 -7.49 -8.10
C ARG A 83 6.80 -6.78 -8.12
N ASN A 84 7.91 -7.53 -8.06
CA ASN A 84 9.24 -6.94 -8.12
C ASN A 84 9.54 -6.31 -9.49
N ALA A 85 9.07 -6.90 -10.59
CA ALA A 85 9.16 -6.28 -11.91
C ALA A 85 8.39 -4.96 -11.96
N LYS A 86 7.11 -4.96 -11.54
CA LYS A 86 6.29 -3.74 -11.45
C LYS A 86 6.94 -2.64 -10.59
N LEU A 87 7.62 -3.02 -9.50
CA LEU A 87 8.33 -2.05 -8.66
C LEU A 87 9.57 -1.47 -9.34
N LYS A 88 10.34 -2.27 -10.09
CA LYS A 88 11.51 -1.78 -10.83
C LYS A 88 11.11 -0.80 -11.93
N GLU A 89 9.97 -1.03 -12.57
CA GLU A 89 9.42 -0.11 -13.59
C GLU A 89 8.87 1.17 -12.94
N LEU A 90 8.34 1.06 -11.72
CA LEU A 90 7.71 2.17 -11.03
C LEU A 90 8.72 3.11 -10.34
N PHE A 91 9.78 2.56 -9.77
CA PHE A 91 10.74 3.28 -8.94
C PHE A 91 12.00 3.62 -9.70
N THR A 92 12.63 4.73 -9.34
CA THR A 92 14.03 5.01 -9.72
C THR A 92 14.98 4.06 -9.00
N GLU A 93 16.25 4.03 -9.43
CA GLU A 93 17.27 3.20 -8.79
C GLU A 93 17.46 3.55 -7.30
N GLU A 94 17.46 4.85 -6.96
CA GLU A 94 17.56 5.34 -5.58
C GLU A 94 16.35 4.90 -4.74
N GLN A 95 15.14 5.02 -5.28
CA GLN A 95 13.91 4.58 -4.61
C GLN A 95 13.91 3.07 -4.41
N MET A 96 14.41 2.29 -5.39
CA MET A 96 14.58 0.86 -5.26
C MET A 96 15.61 0.49 -4.18
N ALA A 97 16.70 1.23 -4.05
CA ALA A 97 17.69 1.02 -2.98
C ALA A 97 17.07 1.24 -1.59
N THR A 98 16.36 2.35 -1.41
CA THR A 98 15.61 2.66 -0.17
C THR A 98 14.59 1.57 0.15
N TRP A 99 13.83 1.12 -0.85
CA TRP A 99 12.87 0.03 -0.70
C TRP A 99 13.53 -1.28 -0.25
N LYS A 100 14.66 -1.67 -0.88
CA LYS A 100 15.41 -2.88 -0.51
C LYS A 100 15.99 -2.80 0.89
N ALA A 101 16.55 -1.64 1.28
CA ALA A 101 17.09 -1.42 2.62
C ALA A 101 16.01 -1.59 3.69
N TYR A 102 14.81 -1.06 3.45
CA TYR A 102 13.66 -1.30 4.32
C TYR A 102 13.29 -2.78 4.41
N GLN A 103 13.20 -3.49 3.28
CA GLN A 103 12.90 -4.92 3.28
C GLN A 103 13.94 -5.74 4.06
N ALA A 104 15.22 -5.41 3.93
CA ALA A 104 16.30 -6.06 4.65
C ALA A 104 16.18 -5.84 6.16
N LYS A 105 15.92 -4.60 6.62
CA LYS A 105 15.66 -4.29 8.03
C LYS A 105 14.48 -5.10 8.58
N GLN A 106 13.39 -5.18 7.83
CA GLN A 106 12.21 -5.96 8.24
C GLN A 106 12.49 -7.47 8.30
N ARG A 107 13.33 -8.00 7.39
CA ARG A 107 13.75 -9.40 7.43
C ARG A 107 14.62 -9.69 8.66
N ALA A 108 15.65 -8.87 8.90
CA ALA A 108 16.52 -9.02 10.06
C ALA A 108 15.74 -8.95 11.39
N ALA A 109 14.77 -8.05 11.50
CA ALA A 109 13.90 -7.96 12.68
C ALA A 109 13.05 -9.22 12.89
N ARG A 110 12.58 -9.88 11.81
CA ARG A 110 11.85 -11.16 11.91
C ARG A 110 12.78 -12.30 12.31
N GLU A 111 13.99 -12.34 11.75
CA GLU A 111 14.99 -13.36 12.07
C GLU A 111 15.44 -13.27 13.53
N LYS A 112 15.71 -12.06 14.03
CA LYS A 112 16.04 -11.83 15.45
C LYS A 112 14.91 -12.35 16.37
N LYS A 113 13.67 -11.97 16.08
CA LYS A 113 12.49 -12.46 16.82
C LYS A 113 12.29 -13.97 16.75
N ALA A 114 12.68 -14.61 15.64
CA ALA A 114 12.59 -16.06 15.51
C ALA A 114 13.67 -16.77 16.33
N LYS A 115 14.88 -16.17 16.44
CA LYS A 115 15.96 -16.68 17.30
C LYS A 115 15.66 -16.52 18.79
N GLU A 116 15.04 -15.41 19.21
CA GLU A 116 14.66 -15.17 20.61
C GLU A 116 13.48 -16.04 21.09
N LYS A 117 12.71 -16.62 20.15
CA LYS A 117 11.58 -17.52 20.44
C LYS A 117 11.96 -19.01 20.34
N LYS A 118 13.19 -19.30 19.95
CA LYS A 118 13.76 -20.65 19.96
C LYS A 118 14.50 -20.86 21.27
#